data_AF-A0A7C4D185-F1
#
_entry.id   AF-A0A7C4D185-F1
#
_cell.length_a   1.000
_cell.length_b   1.000
_cell.length_c   1.000
_cell.angle_alpha   90.00
_cell.angle_beta   90.00
_cell.angle_gamma   90.00
#
_symmetry.space_group_name_H-M   'P 1'
#
loop_
_entity.id
_entity.type
_entity.pdbx_description
1 polymer ?
#
loop_
_entity_poly.entity_id
_entity_poly.type
_entity_poly.pdbx_seq_one_letter_code
_entity_poly.pdbx_strand_id
1 'polypeptide(L)' 'MNRTVMVKVKEGSEFVGRLVLTDPTMNVVLEEATEYNDGGREAVAKYGRIFIRGSQILYISVDFTEAKLRQALAKEV' A
#
# COMPACT_ATOMS: atom_id res chain seq x y z
N MET A 1 6.64 13.97 -0.07
CA MET A 1 7.09 12.57 -0.29
C MET A 1 7.65 12.02 1.01
N ASN A 2 7.66 10.70 1.21
CA ASN A 2 7.88 9.97 2.49
C ASN A 2 6.62 9.67 3.32
N ARG A 3 5.46 9.48 2.67
CA ARG A 3 4.27 8.93 3.35
C ARG A 3 4.19 7.42 3.12
N THR A 4 3.69 6.71 4.12
CA THR A 4 3.29 5.32 3.98
C THR A 4 1.98 5.26 3.23
N VAL A 5 1.97 4.57 2.10
CA VAL A 5 0.81 4.41 1.23
C VAL A 5 0.46 2.94 1.12
N MET A 6 -0.79 2.65 0.76
CA MET A 6 -1.23 1.32 0.35
C MET A 6 -1.56 1.34 -1.13
N VAL A 7 -1.02 0.39 -1.89
CA VAL A 7 -1.26 0.21 -3.32
C VAL A 7 -2.03 -1.09 -3.52
N LYS A 8 -3.25 -0.99 -4.05
CA LYS A 8 -4.04 -2.16 -4.45
C LYS A 8 -3.73 -2.51 -5.90
N VAL A 9 -3.36 -3.76 -6.19
CA VAL A 9 -3.15 -4.23 -7.56
C VAL A 9 -4.32 -5.07 -8.06
N LYS A 10 -4.45 -5.19 -9.38
CA LYS A 10 -5.52 -5.94 -10.08
C LYS A 10 -5.62 -7.41 -9.68
N GLU A 11 -4.50 -8.02 -9.32
CA GLU A 11 -4.43 -9.43 -8.89
C GLU A 11 -5.06 -9.66 -7.50
N GLY A 12 -5.29 -8.60 -6.73
CA GLY A 12 -5.92 -8.67 -5.42
C GLY A 12 -4.97 -8.40 -4.25
N SER A 13 -3.66 -8.49 -4.46
CA SER A 13 -2.68 -8.14 -3.43
C SER A 13 -2.68 -6.65 -3.09
N GLU A 14 -2.28 -6.34 -1.85
CA GLU A 14 -2.11 -4.99 -1.35
C GLU A 14 -0.68 -4.78 -0.87
N PHE A 15 -0.02 -3.72 -1.33
CA PHE A 15 1.34 -3.41 -0.92
C PHE A 15 1.33 -2.15 -0.08
N VAL A 16 1.78 -2.25 1.17
CA VAL A 16 1.95 -1.11 2.07
C VAL A 16 3.42 -0.82 2.22
N GLY A 17 3.83 0.42 1.97
CA GLY A 17 5.22 0.84 2.10
C GLY A 17 5.38 2.35 2.00
N ARG A 18 6.60 2.83 2.23
CA ARG A 18 6.93 4.25 2.10
C ARG A 18 7.10 4.60 0.63
N LEU A 19 6.29 5.54 0.12
CA LEU A 19 6.40 6.02 -1.26
C LEU A 19 7.65 6.90 -1.42
N VAL A 20 8.57 6.44 -2.25
CA VAL A 20 9.84 7.13 -2.54
C VAL A 20 9.77 7.88 -3.86
N LEU A 21 9.23 7.25 -4.89
CA LEU A 21 9.17 7.79 -6.24
C LEU A 21 7.87 7.39 -6.93
N THR A 22 7.32 8.30 -7.74
CA THR A 22 6.20 8.04 -8.63
C THR A 22 6.37 8.85 -9.91
N ASP A 23 5.80 8.38 -11.02
CA ASP A 23 5.76 9.09 -12.29
C ASP A 23 4.32 9.39 -12.76
N PRO A 24 4.11 10.17 -13.84
CA PRO A 24 2.77 10.49 -14.35
C PRO A 24 1.97 9.27 -14.86
N THR A 25 2.63 8.14 -15.11
CA THR A 25 1.97 6.88 -15.48
C THR A 25 1.63 6.01 -14.27
N MET A 26 1.81 6.55 -13.06
CA MET A 26 1.56 5.89 -11.78
C MET A 26 2.46 4.67 -11.52
N ASN A 27 3.62 4.56 -12.17
CA ASN A 27 4.61 3.61 -11.66
C ASN A 27 5.11 4.12 -10.31
N VAL A 28 5.25 3.23 -9.34
CA VAL A 28 5.65 3.59 -7.97
C VAL A 28 6.82 2.75 -7.48
N VAL A 29 7.68 3.40 -6.71
CA VAL A 29 8.72 2.74 -5.92
C VAL A 29 8.36 2.86 -4.45
N LEU A 30 8.17 1.72 -3.80
CA LEU A 30 7.95 1.62 -2.36
C LEU A 30 9.20 1.09 -1.67
N GLU A 31 9.51 1.63 -0.50
CA GLU A 31 10.48 1.07 0.43
C GLU A 31 9.77 0.44 1.63
N GLU A 32 10.46 -0.52 2.27
CA GLU A 32 9.93 -1.30 3.40
C GLU A 32 8.55 -1.92 3.12
N ALA A 33 8.33 -2.29 1.86
CA ALA A 33 7.06 -2.78 1.37
C ALA A 33 6.73 -4.15 1.97
N THR A 34 5.51 -4.26 2.47
CA THR A 34 4.90 -5.50 2.96
C THR A 34 3.65 -5.77 2.15
N GLU A 35 3.51 -6.98 1.66
CA GLU A 35 2.30 -7.46 0.99
C GLU A 35 1.28 -7.93 2.01
N TYR A 36 0.03 -7.60 1.75
CA TYR A 36 -1.12 -8.02 2.50
C TYR A 36 -2.15 -8.68 1.58
N ASN A 37 -2.82 -9.70 2.12
CA ASN A 37 -4.00 -10.32 1.54
C ASN A 37 -5.27 -9.96 2.31
N ASP A 38 -6.42 -10.25 1.70
CA ASP A 38 -7.76 -10.15 2.31
C ASP A 38 -8.10 -8.75 2.88
N GLY A 39 -7.84 -7.70 2.11
CA GLY A 39 -8.17 -6.32 2.50
C GLY A 39 -7.30 -5.76 3.63
N GLY A 40 -6.01 -6.09 3.62
CA GLY A 40 -5.02 -5.49 4.52
C GLY A 40 -4.91 -6.21 5.88
N ARG A 41 -5.49 -7.41 5.99
CA ARG A 41 -5.63 -8.13 7.28
C ARG A 41 -4.44 -9.03 7.59
N GLU A 42 -3.95 -9.75 6.59
CA GLU A 42 -2.88 -10.74 6.79
C GLU A 42 -1.64 -10.32 6.02
N ALA A 43 -0.52 -10.15 6.73
CA ALA A 43 0.77 -9.86 6.12
C ALA A 43 1.33 -11.14 5.51
N VAL A 44 1.51 -11.14 4.19
CA VAL A 44 1.96 -12.32 3.42
C VAL A 44 3.48 -12.38 3.40
N ALA A 45 4.12 -11.27 3.02
CA ALA A 45 5.57 -11.23 2.81
C ALA A 45 6.12 -9.80 2.93
N LYS A 46 7.39 -9.69 3.33
CA LYS A 46 8.15 -8.44 3.33
C LYS A 46 9.10 -8.43 2.15
N TYR A 47 8.96 -7.45 1.26
CA TYR A 47 9.75 -7.33 0.04
C TYR A 47 10.83 -6.23 0.10
N GLY A 48 10.78 -5.35 1.10
CA GLY A 48 11.75 -4.25 1.19
C GLY A 48 11.50 -3.22 0.10
N ARG A 49 12.41 -3.06 -0.87
CA ARG A 49 12.23 -2.10 -1.96
C ARG A 49 11.60 -2.77 -3.18
N ILE A 50 10.45 -2.27 -3.62
CA ILE A 50 9.73 -2.80 -4.79
C ILE A 50 9.38 -1.71 -5.80
N PHE A 51 9.26 -2.14 -7.06
CA PHE A 51 8.74 -1.35 -8.17
C PHE A 51 7.40 -1.94 -8.61
N ILE A 52 6.35 -1.12 -8.64
CA ILE A 52 5.03 -1.52 -9.10
C ILE A 52 4.71 -0.75 -10.38
N ARG A 53 4.32 -1.47 -11.43
CA ARG A 53 3.90 -0.88 -12.71
C ARG A 53 2.51 -0.26 -12.58
N GLY A 54 2.36 1.01 -12.96
CA GLY A 54 1.13 1.78 -12.82
C GLY A 54 -0.08 1.16 -13.52
N SER A 55 0.13 0.45 -14.63
CA SER A 55 -0.95 -0.24 -15.34
C SER A 55 -1.60 -1.39 -14.54
N GLN A 56 -0.96 -1.87 -13.48
CA GLN A 56 -1.48 -2.91 -12.59
C GLN A 56 -2.13 -2.33 -11.32
N ILE A 57 -2.02 -1.03 -11.09
CA ILE A 57 -2.59 -0.37 -9.92
C ILE A 57 -4.08 -0.15 -10.15
N LEU A 58 -4.90 -0.54 -9.17
CA LEU A 58 -6.32 -0.21 -9.09
C LEU A 58 -6.52 1.15 -8.40
N TYR A 59 -5.92 1.32 -7.22
CA TYR A 59 -5.93 2.58 -6.49
C TYR A 59 -4.76 2.66 -5.51
N ILE A 60 -4.48 3.89 -5.05
CA ILE A 60 -3.49 4.18 -4.01
C ILE A 60 -4.18 4.92 -2.86
N SER A 61 -4.08 4.39 -1.65
CA SER A 61 -4.46 5.08 -0.41
C SER A 61 -3.25 5.88 0.09
N VAL A 62 -3.34 7.21 -0.01
CA VAL A 62 -2.23 8.13 0.32
C VAL A 62 -2.09 8.42 1.81
N ASP A 63 -3.16 8.22 2.58
CA ASP A 63 -3.22 8.45 4.04
C ASP A 63 -3.53 7.14 4.78
N PHE A 64 -2.88 6.05 4.35
CA PHE A 64 -3.17 4.70 4.84
C PHE A 64 -3.01 4.56 6.36
N THR A 65 -2.01 5.20 6.96
CA THR A 65 -1.80 5.16 8.42
C THR A 65 -3.00 5.72 9.19
N GLU A 66 -3.56 6.83 8.72
CA GLU A 66 -4.73 7.46 9.34
C GLU A 66 -5.99 6.63 9.11
N ALA A 67 -6.18 6.10 7.89
CA ALA A 67 -7.28 5.19 7.58
C ALA A 67 -7.25 3.93 8.44
N LYS A 68 -6.07 3.35 8.66
CA LYS A 68 -5.86 2.17 9.50
C LYS A 68 -6.13 2.46 10.98
N LEU A 69 -5.68 3.61 11.49
CA LEU A 69 -5.99 4.07 12.84
C LEU A 69 -7.49 4.24 13.06
N ARG A 70 -8.19 4.89 12.12
CA ARG A 70 -9.66 5.07 12.18
C ARG A 70 -10.40 3.74 12.15
N GLN A 71 -9.96 2.79 11.31
CA GLN A 71 -10.54 1.44 11.30
C GLN A 71 -10.28 0.64 12.57
N ALA A 72 -9.13 0.84 13.22
CA ALA A 72 -8.85 0.21 14.51
C ALA A 72 -9.73 0.80 15.62
N LEU A 73 -9.85 2.13 15.67
CA LEU A 73 -10.66 2.83 16.68
C LEU A 73 -12.16 2.54 16.54
N ALA A 74 -12.65 2.38 15.31
CA ALA A 74 -14.05 2.04 15.03
C ALA A 74 -14.42 0.58 15.36
N LYS A 75 -13.47 -0.29 15.69
CA LYS A 75 -13.71 -1.69 16.09
C LYS A 75 -13.81 -1.89 17.61
N GLU A 76 -13.53 -0.86 18.40
CA GLU A 76 -13.60 -0.90 19.86
C GLU A 76 -14.93 -0.34 20.43
N VAL A 77 -15.89 -0.05 19.56
CA VAL A 77 -17.27 0.38 19.89
C VAL A 77 -18.25 -0.61 19.27
#